data_AF-A0A927KM08-F1
#
_entry.id   AF-A0A927KM08-F1
#
_cell.length_a   1.000
_cell.length_b   1.000
_cell.length_c   1.000
_cell.angle_alpha   90.00
_cell.angle_beta   90.00
_cell.angle_gamma   90.00
#
_symmetry.space_group_name_H-M   'P 1'
#
loop_
_entity.id
_entity.type
_entity.pdbx_description
1 polymer ?
#
loop_
_entity_poly.entity_id
_entity_poly.type
_entity_poly.pdbx_seq_one_letter_code
_entity_poly.pdbx_strand_id
1 'polypeptide(L)'
;MLSIVTHQEGDVVHLHADLAGLEALEHAIAALRRRVAAGDCEDSHFFSAAWGGDALTETMLAQEQASGCRQVHHLKLFGWTDAWAQRHGLATEVP
;
A
#
# COMPACT_ATOMS: atom_id res chain seq x y z
N MET A 1 1.00 -7.84 -12.64
CA MET A 1 2.12 -7.82 -11.69
C MET A 1 2.03 -6.57 -10.85
N LEU A 2 2.12 -6.71 -9.53
CA LEU A 2 2.32 -5.62 -8.58
C LEU A 2 3.40 -6.05 -7.59
N SER A 3 4.53 -5.36 -7.53
CA SER A 3 5.60 -5.60 -6.56
C SER A 3 5.91 -4.33 -5.79
N ILE A 4 6.29 -4.48 -4.53
CA ILE A 4 6.66 -3.38 -3.66
C ILE A 4 7.97 -3.73 -2.98
N VAL A 5 8.93 -2.82 -3.06
CA VAL A 5 10.19 -2.91 -2.32
C VAL A 5 10.42 -1.64 -1.54
N THR A 6 11.21 -1.72 -0.48
CA THR A 6 11.60 -0.56 0.30
C THR A 6 13.12 -0.46 0.37
N HIS A 7 13.63 0.77 0.34
CA HIS A 7 15.03 1.03 0.65
C HIS A 7 15.35 0.52 2.06
N GLN A 8 16.63 0.24 2.35
CA GLN A 8 17.04 -0.32 3.65
C GLN A 8 16.63 0.54 4.84
N GLU A 9 16.60 1.85 4.64
CA GLU A 9 16.23 2.84 5.65
C GLU A 9 14.72 2.93 5.86
N GLY A 10 13.91 2.41 4.93
CA GLY A 10 12.44 2.47 4.99
C GLY A 10 11.83 3.76 4.45
N ASP A 11 12.65 4.77 4.14
CA ASP A 11 12.18 6.12 3.76
C ASP A 11 11.68 6.20 2.31
N VAL A 12 12.04 5.23 1.47
CA VAL A 12 11.61 5.15 0.07
C VAL A 12 10.97 3.79 -0.18
N VAL A 13 9.83 3.82 -0.85
CA VAL A 13 9.11 2.64 -1.33
C VAL A 13 9.01 2.73 -2.84
N HIS A 14 9.43 1.68 -3.55
CA HIS A 14 9.22 1.55 -4.98
C HIS A 14 8.06 0.60 -5.24
N LEU A 15 7.14 1.02 -6.10
CA LEU A 15 6.02 0.22 -6.54
C LEU A 15 6.20 -0.06 -8.04
N HIS A 16 6.34 -1.33 -8.38
CA HIS A 16 6.46 -1.80 -9.76
C HIS A 16 5.15 -2.45 -10.16
N ALA A 17 4.53 -1.96 -11.21
CA ALA A 17 3.28 -2.51 -11.69
C ALA A 17 3.23 -2.57 -13.22
N ASP A 18 2.65 -3.65 -13.74
CA ASP A 18 2.09 -3.65 -15.08
C ASP A 18 0.63 -3.15 -15.05
N LEU A 19 -0.05 -3.19 -16.20
CA LEU A 19 -1.45 -2.76 -16.31
C LEU A 19 -2.37 -3.47 -15.31
N ALA A 20 -2.28 -4.80 -15.19
CA ALA A 20 -3.14 -5.55 -14.27
C ALA A 20 -2.85 -5.23 -12.79
N GLY A 21 -1.59 -4.95 -12.45
CA GLY A 21 -1.23 -4.48 -11.12
C GLY A 21 -1.78 -3.09 -10.80
N LEU A 22 -1.74 -2.17 -11.77
CA LEU A 22 -2.33 -0.84 -11.64
C LEU A 22 -3.85 -0.92 -11.48
N GLU A 23 -4.53 -1.75 -12.27
CA GLU A 23 -5.97 -1.97 -12.17
C GLU A 23 -6.38 -2.55 -10.81
N ALA A 24 -5.60 -3.51 -10.27
CA ALA A 24 -5.85 -4.07 -8.94
C ALA A 24 -5.72 -3.02 -7.83
N LEU A 25 -4.69 -2.16 -7.92
CA LEU A 25 -4.50 -1.05 -6.98
C LEU A 25 -5.63 -0.02 -7.08
N GLU A 26 -6.01 0.36 -8.30
CA GLU A 26 -7.13 1.28 -8.56
C GLU A 26 -8.44 0.73 -7.95
N HIS A 27 -8.73 -0.55 -8.15
CA HIS A 27 -9.92 -1.17 -7.60
C HIS A 27 -9.97 -1.10 -6.07
N ALA A 28 -8.85 -1.40 -5.40
CA ALA A 28 -8.76 -1.34 -3.95
C ALA A 28 -8.91 0.09 -3.41
N ILE A 29 -8.30 1.08 -4.07
CA ILE A 29 -8.46 2.50 -3.72
C ILE A 29 -9.91 2.95 -3.93
N ALA A 30 -10.54 2.56 -5.04
CA ALA A 30 -11.92 2.90 -5.33
C ALA A 30 -12.89 2.29 -4.30
N ALA A 31 -12.65 1.05 -3.86
CA ALA A 31 -13.41 0.41 -2.78
C ALA A 31 -13.24 1.14 -1.46
N LEU A 32 -12.00 1.47 -1.10
CA LEU A 32 -11.68 2.22 0.11
C LEU A 32 -12.35 3.60 0.13
N ARG A 33 -12.32 4.32 -1.01
CA ARG A 33 -12.99 5.61 -1.18
C ARG A 33 -14.50 5.51 -0.95
N ARG A 34 -15.16 4.48 -1.48
CA ARG A 34 -16.61 4.27 -1.27
C ARG A 34 -16.94 4.05 0.20
N ARG A 35 -16.11 3.27 0.92
CA ARG A 35 -16.28 3.03 2.35
C ARG A 35 -16.09 4.30 3.18
N VAL A 36 -15.03 5.06 2.93
CA VAL A 36 -14.80 6.35 3.61
C VAL A 36 -15.97 7.31 3.36
N ALA A 37 -16.48 7.38 2.12
CA ALA A 37 -17.65 8.20 1.79
C ALA A 37 -18.94 7.75 2.50
N ALA A 38 -19.03 6.48 2.90
CA ALA A 38 -20.12 5.94 3.72
C ALA A 38 -19.90 6.15 5.24
N GLY A 39 -18.75 6.71 5.65
CA GLY A 39 -18.37 6.89 7.05
C GLY A 39 -17.55 5.74 7.65
N ASP A 40 -17.23 4.71 6.86
CA ASP A 40 -16.54 3.52 7.33
C ASP A 40 -15.02 3.64 7.21
N CYS A 41 -14.32 3.46 8.34
CA CYS A 41 -12.86 3.54 8.44
C CYS A 41 -12.26 2.14 8.66
N GLU A 42 -11.91 1.47 7.57
CA GLU A 42 -11.22 0.16 7.55
C GLU A 42 -10.09 0.17 6.51
N ASP A 43 -9.26 -0.88 6.52
CA ASP A 43 -8.14 -1.08 5.62
C ASP A 43 -8.39 -2.11 4.51
N SER A 44 -7.56 -2.04 3.47
CA SER A 44 -7.41 -3.05 2.43
C SER A 44 -6.00 -3.62 2.49
N HIS A 45 -5.84 -4.90 2.17
CA HIS A 45 -4.57 -5.62 2.29
C HIS A 45 -4.16 -6.26 0.97
N PHE A 46 -2.87 -6.18 0.66
CA PHE A 46 -2.25 -6.96 -0.40
C PHE A 46 -1.11 -7.78 0.23
N PHE A 47 -1.08 -9.07 -0.07
CA PHE A 47 -0.05 -9.99 0.44
C PHE A 47 0.66 -10.68 -0.71
N SER A 48 1.93 -11.03 -0.50
CA SER A 48 2.67 -11.92 -1.39
C SER A 48 2.49 -13.40 -1.02
N ALA A 49 2.99 -14.29 -1.88
CA ALA A 49 2.92 -15.75 -1.69
C ALA A 49 3.55 -16.22 -0.37
N ALA A 50 4.71 -15.68 0.01
CA ALA A 50 5.38 -15.98 1.26
C ALA A 50 4.54 -15.64 2.49
N TRP A 51 3.56 -14.74 2.36
CA TRP A 51 2.65 -14.31 3.41
C TRP A 51 1.20 -14.77 3.17
N GLY A 52 1.00 -15.75 2.27
CA GLY A 52 -0.30 -16.39 2.07
C GLY A 52 -1.28 -15.63 1.17
N GLY A 53 -0.80 -14.70 0.33
CA GLY A 53 -1.61 -14.09 -0.72
C GLY A 53 -0.98 -14.20 -2.11
N ASP A 54 -1.63 -13.60 -3.08
CA ASP A 54 -1.24 -13.64 -4.50
C ASP A 54 -1.26 -12.25 -5.17
N ALA A 55 -1.60 -11.22 -4.39
CA ALA A 55 -1.80 -9.87 -4.89
C ALA A 55 -0.48 -9.12 -5.10
N LEU A 56 0.59 -9.50 -4.39
CA LEU A 56 1.94 -8.98 -4.57
C LEU A 56 2.87 -10.06 -5.14
N THR A 57 3.68 -9.68 -6.13
CA THR A 57 4.79 -10.50 -6.61
C THR A 57 6.05 -10.23 -5.78
N GLU A 58 6.91 -11.24 -5.69
CA GLU A 58 8.18 -11.18 -4.94
C GLU A 58 9.34 -10.91 -5.90
N THR A 59 9.23 -9.79 -6.62
CA THR A 59 10.13 -9.41 -7.70
C THR A 59 10.71 -8.02 -7.47
N MET A 60 11.96 -7.80 -7.86
CA MET A 60 12.60 -6.49 -7.79
C MET A 60 13.62 -6.34 -8.91
N LEU A 61 13.99 -5.10 -9.23
CA LEU A 61 15.04 -4.84 -10.21
C LEU A 61 16.40 -5.26 -9.64
N ALA A 62 17.29 -5.75 -10.50
CA ALA A 62 18.63 -6.18 -10.08
C ALA A 62 19.42 -5.07 -9.38
N GLN A 63 19.23 -3.81 -9.81
CA GLN A 63 19.87 -2.66 -9.18
C GLN A 63 19.32 -2.39 -7.76
N GLU A 64 18.03 -2.62 -7.52
CA GLU A 64 17.41 -2.47 -6.20
C GLU A 64 17.91 -3.55 -5.25
N GLN A 65 18.04 -4.77 -5.75
CA GLN A 65 18.65 -5.86 -4.99
C GLN A 65 20.11 -5.53 -4.64
N ALA A 66 20.88 -4.99 -5.60
CA ALA A 66 22.27 -4.60 -5.39
C ALA A 66 22.43 -3.40 -4.43
N SER A 67 21.47 -2.45 -4.42
CA SER A 67 21.41 -1.37 -3.43
C SER A 67 20.85 -1.84 -2.08
N GLY A 68 20.46 -3.10 -1.98
CA GLY A 68 20.04 -3.75 -0.75
C GLY A 68 18.59 -3.47 -0.35
N CYS A 69 17.74 -3.06 -1.29
CA CYS A 69 16.30 -2.94 -1.06
C CYS A 69 15.71 -4.26 -0.54
N ARG A 70 14.65 -4.16 0.24
CA ARG A 70 13.95 -5.30 0.85
C ARG A 70 12.58 -5.46 0.21
N GLN A 71 12.20 -6.72 -0.04
CA GLN A 71 10.86 -7.06 -0.49
C GLN A 71 9.83 -6.68 0.58
N VAL A 72 8.75 -6.01 0.17
CA VAL A 72 7.56 -5.79 1.00
C VAL A 72 6.56 -6.89 0.68
N HIS A 73 6.19 -7.66 1.70
CA HIS A 73 5.26 -8.79 1.58
C HIS A 73 3.83 -8.44 1.98
N HIS A 74 3.61 -7.26 2.58
CA HIS A 74 2.30 -6.80 3.03
C HIS A 74 2.15 -5.29 2.83
N LEU A 75 1.25 -4.89 1.94
CA LEU A 75 0.77 -3.50 1.84
C LEU A 75 -0.58 -3.38 2.53
N LYS A 76 -0.72 -2.38 3.42
CA LYS A 76 -1.98 -1.95 4.00
C LYS A 76 -2.38 -0.59 3.45
N LEU A 77 -3.61 -0.46 2.98
CA LEU A 77 -4.21 0.79 2.55
C LEU A 77 -5.27 1.20 3.56
N PHE A 78 -5.07 2.32 4.23
CA PHE A 78 -6.02 2.83 5.21
C PHE A 78 -6.82 3.99 4.64
N GLY A 79 -8.11 4.02 4.94
CA GLY A 79 -9.00 5.12 4.59
C GLY A 79 -9.74 5.56 5.84
N TRP A 80 -9.82 6.87 6.06
CA TRP A 80 -10.43 7.44 7.24
C TRP A 80 -11.22 8.72 6.92
N THR A 81 -12.21 9.01 7.76
CA THR A 81 -12.90 10.30 7.79
C THR A 81 -12.10 11.33 8.59
N ASP A 82 -12.45 12.61 8.46
CA ASP A 82 -11.81 13.68 9.23
C ASP A 82 -11.95 13.48 10.74
N ALA A 83 -13.14 13.07 11.20
CA ALA A 83 -13.38 12.79 12.62
C ALA A 83 -12.51 11.64 13.14
N TRP A 84 -12.29 10.60 12.32
CA TRP A 84 -11.39 9.50 12.67
C TRP A 84 -9.94 9.98 12.72
N ALA A 85 -9.50 10.75 11.71
CA ALA A 85 -8.15 11.31 11.66
C ALA A 85 -7.85 12.22 12.86
N GLN A 86 -8.79 13.09 13.24
CA GLN A 86 -8.66 13.95 14.42
C GLN A 86 -8.55 13.14 15.71
N ARG A 87 -9.43 12.15 15.90
CA ARG A 87 -9.42 11.29 17.09
C ARG A 87 -8.09 10.54 17.28
N HIS A 88 -7.43 10.20 16.17
CA HIS A 88 -6.18 9.42 16.17
C HIS A 88 -4.92 10.25 15.90
N GLY A 89 -5.03 11.59 15.90
CA GLY A 89 -3.88 12.47 15.75
C GLY A 89 -3.21 12.43 14.36
N LEU A 90 -3.94 11.99 13.33
CA LEU A 90 -3.48 12.03 11.93
C LEU A 90 -3.88 13.32 11.21
N ALA A 91 -4.88 14.04 11.73
CA ALA A 91 -5.15 15.40 11.28
C ALA A 91 -4.26 16.36 12.06
N THR A 92 -3.25 16.94 11.41
CA THR A 92 -2.62 18.16 11.92
C THR A 92 -3.64 19.29 11.83
N GLU A 93 -3.75 20.12 12.86
CA GLU A 93 -4.43 21.41 12.72
C GLU A 93 -3.86 22.11 11.50
N VAL A 94 -4.68 22.32 10.47
CA VAL A 94 -4.27 23.12 9.31
C VAL A 94 -4.15 24.55 9.83
N PRO A 95 -2.99 25.23 9.68
CA PRO A 95 -2.86 26.65 9.99
C PRO A 95 -3.85 27.52 9.23
#